data_AF-Q5C0G3-F1
#
_entry.id   AF-Q5C0G3-F1
#
_cell.length_a   1.000
_cell.length_b   1.000
_cell.length_c   1.000
_cell.angle_alpha   90.00
_cell.angle_beta   90.00
_cell.angle_gamma   90.00
#
_symmetry.space_group_name_H-M   'P 1'
#
loop_
_entity.id
_entity.type
_entity.pdbx_description
1 polymer ?
#
loop_
_entity_poly.entity_id
_entity_poly.type
_entity_poly.pdbx_seq_one_letter_code
_entity_poly.pdbx_strand_id
1 'polypeptide(L)'
;HACAYCGIHDPACVVFCNTTKKWFCNGRGNTSGSHIINHLVRARAKEVTLHKDGPLKDTLLECYVCGSKNVFLLGFVPAKSESVVVLLCRNVCANANKDMYWDPAQWQPIIQGRQFLTWLVKVPTDEQQAKARQISAQQINRLEEMWKENPQAAVEDLEKPGADNEVNPVLLRYEHSQQYRDVFTPLVELEADYDKKIKESLKLENVSVRWETALNKRRVAYFRIPGANEGPELRIMHGDELIIRQFNSPNDCLIGVGHVVKVPDNFSDEVGLEMKQVIDTPLEPVTYKIEFKWKSTPFDRMRRAISVVTDEQHGLLPPYIFYRLLGQELDDMVLKCNLPKRYSAPDLPELNHSQVFAVKTVLQRPLSLIQGPPGTGKTVTSASIVYHLNQIHQKKVLVVAPSNTAVDQLCEKIDRTGLKVVRLCARSREALASPVSRLML
;
A
#
# COMPACT_ATOMS: atom_id res chain seq x y z
N HIS A 1 -24.29 -0.55 -25.84
CA HIS A 1 -23.17 -1.39 -25.36
C HIS A 1 -21.81 -0.83 -25.82
N ALA A 2 -21.65 0.49 -25.89
CA ALA A 2 -20.38 1.09 -26.29
C ALA A 2 -19.38 1.06 -25.12
N CYS A 3 -18.10 0.87 -25.43
CA CYS A 3 -17.02 0.93 -24.47
C CYS A 3 -16.98 2.32 -23.83
N ALA A 4 -17.10 2.38 -22.51
CA ALA A 4 -17.13 3.63 -21.74
C ALA A 4 -15.83 4.47 -21.86
N TYR A 5 -14.73 3.87 -22.33
CA TYR A 5 -13.47 4.57 -22.60
C TYR A 5 -13.39 5.12 -24.02
N CYS A 6 -13.38 4.25 -25.02
CA CYS A 6 -13.08 4.64 -26.41
C CYS A 6 -14.29 4.69 -27.35
N GLY A 7 -15.47 4.25 -26.91
CA GLY A 7 -16.70 4.25 -27.71
C GLY A 7 -16.87 3.06 -28.66
N ILE A 8 -15.94 2.10 -28.71
CA ILE A 8 -16.09 0.87 -29.52
C ILE A 8 -17.33 0.11 -29.07
N HIS A 9 -18.21 -0.23 -30.02
CA HIS A 9 -19.51 -0.82 -29.75
C HIS A 9 -19.76 -2.08 -30.57
N ASP A 10 -18.72 -2.72 -31.13
CA ASP A 10 -18.87 -4.03 -31.77
C ASP A 10 -19.28 -5.08 -30.70
N PRO A 11 -20.47 -5.71 -30.85
CA PRO A 11 -20.96 -6.74 -29.93
C PRO A 11 -19.97 -7.86 -29.61
N ALA A 12 -19.14 -8.27 -30.58
CA ALA A 12 -18.19 -9.36 -30.38
C ALA A 12 -16.95 -8.93 -29.58
N CYS A 13 -16.72 -7.62 -29.44
CA CYS A 13 -15.53 -7.06 -28.83
C CYS A 13 -15.77 -6.44 -27.46
N VAL A 14 -17.02 -6.39 -26.98
CA VAL A 14 -17.39 -5.71 -25.73
C VAL A 14 -17.87 -6.68 -24.65
N VAL A 15 -17.58 -6.31 -23.41
CA VAL A 15 -17.90 -7.06 -22.20
C VAL A 15 -18.56 -6.12 -21.20
N PHE A 16 -19.59 -6.62 -20.51
CA PHE A 16 -20.29 -5.87 -19.49
C PHE A 16 -19.71 -6.16 -18.10
N CYS A 17 -19.31 -5.12 -17.38
CA CYS A 17 -18.90 -5.22 -15.98
C CYS A 17 -20.14 -5.22 -15.08
N ASN A 18 -20.39 -6.31 -14.37
CA ASN A 18 -21.60 -6.46 -13.56
C ASN A 18 -21.61 -5.55 -12.33
N THR A 19 -20.44 -5.17 -11.83
CA THR A 19 -20.28 -4.28 -10.66
C THR A 19 -20.59 -2.84 -11.02
N THR A 20 -19.99 -2.32 -12.10
CA THR A 20 -20.11 -0.89 -12.48
C THR A 20 -21.23 -0.61 -13.47
N LYS A 21 -21.87 -1.67 -14.00
CA LYS A 21 -22.94 -1.61 -15.01
C LYS A 21 -22.52 -0.86 -16.28
N LYS A 22 -21.26 -1.00 -16.68
CA LYS A 22 -20.67 -0.35 -17.87
C LYS A 22 -20.09 -1.38 -18.83
N TRP A 23 -20.06 -1.04 -20.12
CA TRP A 23 -19.47 -1.84 -21.17
C TRP A 23 -18.04 -1.40 -21.45
N PHE A 24 -17.15 -2.36 -21.72
CA PHE A 24 -15.75 -2.11 -22.08
C PHE A 24 -15.30 -3.06 -23.18
N CYS A 25 -14.44 -2.58 -24.09
CA CYS A 25 -13.93 -3.42 -25.16
C CYS A 25 -12.70 -4.23 -24.74
N ASN A 26 -12.38 -5.27 -25.51
CA ASN A 26 -11.15 -6.06 -25.35
C ASN A 26 -9.95 -5.49 -26.14
N GLY A 27 -10.08 -4.28 -26.73
CA GLY A 27 -8.98 -3.56 -27.39
C GLY A 27 -8.06 -2.86 -26.39
N ARG A 28 -6.78 -2.65 -26.78
CA ARG A 28 -5.77 -1.97 -25.93
C ARG A 28 -5.74 -0.46 -26.13
N GLY A 29 -6.07 0.01 -27.33
CA GLY A 29 -5.85 1.41 -27.71
C GLY A 29 -4.44 1.87 -27.35
N ASN A 30 -4.35 2.98 -26.63
CA ASN A 30 -3.08 3.57 -26.18
C ASN A 30 -2.62 3.11 -24.79
N THR A 31 -3.10 1.95 -24.32
CA THR A 31 -2.76 1.42 -22.99
C THR A 31 -2.04 0.08 -23.05
N SER A 32 -1.46 -0.34 -21.92
CA SER A 32 -0.67 -1.59 -21.84
C SER A 32 -1.51 -2.88 -21.75
N GLY A 33 -2.83 -2.80 -21.70
CA GLY A 33 -3.77 -3.92 -21.55
C GLY A 33 -5.14 -3.55 -22.11
N SER A 34 -6.10 -4.47 -22.20
CA SER A 34 -7.41 -4.10 -22.74
C SER A 34 -8.19 -3.19 -21.79
N HIS A 35 -9.10 -2.40 -22.36
CA HIS A 35 -9.97 -1.49 -21.60
C HIS A 35 -10.75 -2.21 -20.49
N ILE A 36 -11.31 -3.39 -20.76
CA ILE A 36 -12.01 -4.17 -19.72
C ILE A 36 -11.06 -4.61 -18.60
N ILE A 37 -9.86 -5.09 -18.90
CA ILE A 37 -8.92 -5.55 -17.87
C ILE A 37 -8.41 -4.38 -17.02
N ASN A 38 -8.06 -3.25 -17.66
CA ASN A 38 -7.70 -2.04 -16.94
C ASN A 38 -8.83 -1.58 -16.01
N HIS A 39 -10.08 -1.65 -16.47
CA HIS A 39 -11.24 -1.29 -15.66
C HIS A 39 -11.45 -2.22 -14.47
N LEU A 40 -11.48 -3.54 -14.70
CA LEU A 40 -11.72 -4.52 -13.64
C LEU A 40 -10.69 -4.40 -12.49
N VAL A 41 -9.43 -4.16 -12.83
CA VAL A 41 -8.36 -3.95 -11.84
C VAL A 41 -8.62 -2.67 -11.02
N ARG A 42 -8.94 -1.55 -11.68
CA ARG A 42 -9.11 -0.23 -11.01
C ARG A 42 -10.40 -0.14 -10.20
N ALA A 43 -11.50 -0.63 -10.75
CA ALA A 43 -12.80 -0.67 -10.10
C ALA A 43 -12.92 -1.83 -9.08
N ARG A 44 -11.86 -2.64 -8.92
CA ARG A 44 -11.85 -3.88 -8.10
C ARG A 44 -13.02 -4.81 -8.41
N ALA A 45 -13.49 -4.79 -9.66
CA ALA A 45 -14.58 -5.61 -10.15
C ALA A 45 -14.04 -6.94 -10.66
N LYS A 46 -14.81 -8.01 -10.45
CA LYS A 46 -14.37 -9.38 -10.75
C LYS A 46 -15.32 -10.13 -11.69
N GLU A 47 -16.52 -9.60 -11.89
CA GLU A 47 -17.63 -10.28 -12.55
C GLU A 47 -18.00 -9.62 -13.87
N VAL A 48 -18.16 -10.42 -14.92
CA VAL A 48 -18.49 -9.92 -16.25
C VAL A 48 -19.50 -10.80 -16.98
N THR A 49 -20.25 -10.16 -17.88
CA THR A 49 -21.21 -10.81 -18.78
C THR A 49 -20.88 -10.46 -20.23
N LEU A 50 -21.00 -11.45 -21.12
CA LEU A 50 -20.77 -11.27 -22.55
C LEU A 50 -22.00 -10.65 -23.25
N HIS A 51 -21.79 -10.08 -24.44
CA HIS A 51 -22.90 -9.48 -25.18
C HIS A 51 -23.80 -10.54 -25.83
N LYS A 52 -25.12 -10.30 -25.86
CA LYS A 52 -26.14 -11.18 -26.47
C LYS A 52 -25.86 -11.60 -27.93
N ASP A 53 -25.28 -10.69 -28.70
CA ASP A 53 -24.91 -10.89 -30.12
C ASP A 53 -23.43 -11.29 -30.30
N GLY A 54 -22.74 -11.59 -29.19
CA GLY A 54 -21.35 -12.06 -29.19
C GLY A 54 -21.22 -13.57 -29.45
N PRO A 55 -19.98 -14.09 -29.57
CA PRO A 55 -19.72 -15.49 -29.91
C PRO A 55 -20.42 -16.51 -29.00
N LEU A 56 -20.55 -16.19 -27.71
CA LEU A 56 -21.18 -17.03 -26.70
C LEU A 56 -22.49 -16.45 -26.15
N LYS A 57 -23.08 -15.46 -26.83
CA LYS A 57 -24.31 -14.78 -26.41
C LYS A 57 -24.23 -14.20 -24.98
N ASP A 58 -25.38 -13.96 -24.36
CA ASP A 58 -25.54 -13.32 -23.05
C ASP A 58 -25.16 -14.27 -21.89
N THR A 59 -23.89 -14.64 -21.85
CA THR A 59 -23.34 -15.62 -20.90
C THR A 59 -22.59 -14.91 -19.78
N LEU A 60 -22.98 -15.21 -18.53
CA LEU A 60 -22.22 -14.86 -17.33
C LEU A 60 -21.00 -15.77 -17.21
N LEU A 61 -19.81 -15.21 -17.07
CA LEU A 61 -18.60 -16.01 -16.92
C LEU A 61 -18.45 -16.50 -15.47
N GLU A 62 -18.65 -17.80 -15.26
CA GLU A 62 -18.50 -18.43 -13.96
C GLU A 62 -17.88 -19.83 -14.06
N CYS A 63 -17.30 -20.28 -12.95
CA CYS A 63 -16.75 -21.62 -12.83
C CYS A 63 -17.87 -22.66 -12.84
N TYR A 64 -17.78 -23.64 -13.72
CA TYR A 64 -18.77 -24.71 -13.85
C TYR A 64 -18.99 -25.51 -12.55
N VAL A 65 -17.95 -25.67 -11.72
CA VAL A 65 -18.01 -26.51 -10.51
C VAL A 65 -18.48 -25.75 -9.29
N CYS A 66 -17.94 -24.55 -9.03
CA CYS A 66 -18.20 -23.81 -7.79
C CYS A 66 -19.01 -22.52 -7.98
N GLY A 67 -19.37 -22.17 -9.21
CA GLY A 67 -20.09 -20.93 -9.52
C GLY A 67 -19.28 -19.65 -9.25
N SER A 68 -17.96 -19.74 -9.05
CA SER A 68 -17.14 -18.55 -8.84
C SER A 68 -17.12 -17.67 -10.09
N LYS A 69 -17.44 -16.39 -9.91
CA LYS A 69 -17.56 -15.39 -10.99
C LYS A 69 -16.30 -14.55 -11.17
N ASN A 70 -15.22 -14.88 -10.46
CA ASN A 70 -13.99 -14.10 -10.50
C ASN A 70 -13.16 -14.43 -11.74
N VAL A 71 -13.24 -13.59 -12.77
CA VAL A 71 -12.57 -13.81 -14.06
C VAL A 71 -11.04 -13.95 -13.97
N PHE A 72 -10.41 -13.40 -12.93
CA PHE A 72 -8.95 -13.51 -12.73
C PHE A 72 -8.53 -14.91 -12.24
N LEU A 73 -9.47 -15.70 -11.75
CA LEU A 73 -9.23 -17.09 -11.31
C LEU A 73 -9.74 -18.11 -12.32
N LEU A 74 -10.53 -17.68 -13.30
CA LEU A 74 -11.10 -18.55 -14.32
C LEU A 74 -10.05 -18.88 -15.38
N GLY A 75 -10.12 -20.12 -15.85
CA GLY A 75 -9.45 -20.59 -17.04
C GLY A 75 -10.33 -21.61 -17.72
N PHE A 76 -9.89 -22.07 -18.88
CA PHE A 76 -10.60 -23.04 -19.66
C PHE A 76 -9.78 -24.33 -19.78
N VAL A 77 -10.48 -25.45 -19.90
CA VAL A 77 -9.89 -26.76 -20.23
C VAL A 77 -10.70 -27.34 -21.39
N PRO A 78 -10.05 -27.86 -22.45
CA PRO A 78 -10.75 -28.57 -23.51
C PRO A 78 -11.24 -29.91 -22.98
N ALA A 79 -12.50 -30.27 -23.28
CA ALA A 79 -13.00 -31.61 -23.02
C ALA A 79 -12.43 -32.59 -24.05
N LYS A 80 -12.36 -33.90 -23.73
CA LYS A 80 -11.88 -34.96 -24.65
C LYS A 80 -12.62 -35.01 -25.99
N SER A 81 -13.84 -34.48 -26.06
CA SER A 81 -14.53 -34.20 -27.33
C SER A 81 -14.17 -32.78 -27.79
N GLU A 82 -13.50 -32.68 -28.94
CA GLU A 82 -12.78 -31.49 -29.44
C GLU A 82 -13.58 -30.17 -29.56
N SER A 83 -14.88 -30.17 -29.31
CA SER A 83 -15.77 -29.01 -29.49
C SER A 83 -16.33 -28.38 -28.20
N VAL A 84 -16.05 -28.94 -27.01
CA VAL A 84 -16.60 -28.43 -25.74
C VAL A 84 -15.48 -27.91 -24.83
N VAL A 85 -15.64 -26.67 -24.38
CA VAL A 85 -14.72 -26.00 -23.46
C VAL A 85 -15.43 -25.76 -22.12
N VAL A 86 -14.75 -26.08 -21.01
CA VAL A 86 -15.30 -25.89 -19.65
C VAL A 86 -14.51 -24.82 -18.91
N LEU A 87 -15.20 -23.88 -18.26
CA LEU A 87 -14.58 -22.85 -17.42
C LEU A 87 -14.41 -23.33 -15.98
N LEU A 88 -13.18 -23.29 -15.46
CA LEU A 88 -12.80 -23.80 -14.14
C LEU A 88 -11.85 -22.85 -13.41
N CYS A 89 -11.95 -22.80 -12.08
CA CYS A 89 -10.98 -22.11 -11.23
C CYS A 89 -9.63 -22.85 -11.17
N ARG A 90 -8.53 -22.10 -11.18
CA ARG A 90 -7.15 -22.62 -11.23
C ARG A 90 -6.78 -23.66 -10.17
N ASN A 91 -7.01 -23.38 -8.88
CA ASN A 91 -6.40 -24.18 -7.81
C ASN A 91 -7.32 -25.28 -7.26
N VAL A 92 -8.58 -24.95 -7.00
CA VAL A 92 -9.52 -25.89 -6.38
C VAL A 92 -10.19 -26.73 -7.45
N CYS A 93 -10.89 -26.10 -8.41
CA CYS A 93 -11.80 -26.82 -9.31
C CYS A 93 -11.11 -27.57 -10.45
N ALA A 94 -10.04 -27.01 -11.04
CA ALA A 94 -9.28 -27.72 -12.08
C ALA A 94 -8.63 -29.00 -11.55
N ASN A 95 -8.27 -29.04 -10.26
CA ASN A 95 -7.60 -30.19 -9.63
C ASN A 95 -8.54 -31.08 -8.80
N ALA A 96 -9.82 -30.70 -8.64
CA ALA A 96 -10.70 -31.26 -7.60
C ALA A 96 -11.27 -32.65 -7.89
N ASN A 97 -11.24 -33.21 -9.10
CA ASN A 97 -11.93 -34.48 -9.36
C ASN A 97 -11.12 -35.46 -10.22
N LYS A 98 -10.89 -36.66 -9.68
CA LYS A 98 -10.29 -37.81 -10.37
C LYS A 98 -11.24 -38.50 -11.37
N ASP A 99 -12.54 -38.22 -11.29
CA ASP A 99 -13.59 -38.92 -12.06
C ASP A 99 -14.15 -38.12 -13.26
N MET A 100 -13.47 -37.06 -13.72
CA MET A 100 -13.99 -36.17 -14.78
C MET A 100 -13.15 -36.13 -16.06
N TYR A 101 -13.84 -35.80 -17.17
CA TYR A 101 -13.44 -35.96 -18.58
C TYR A 101 -12.45 -34.91 -19.12
N TRP A 102 -11.66 -34.24 -18.27
CA TRP A 102 -10.75 -33.16 -18.68
C TRP A 102 -9.40 -33.25 -17.96
N ASP A 103 -8.34 -32.78 -18.63
CA ASP A 103 -6.97 -32.83 -18.13
C ASP A 103 -6.55 -31.50 -17.46
N PRO A 104 -6.28 -31.50 -16.14
CA PRO A 104 -5.84 -30.29 -15.43
C PRO A 104 -4.57 -29.66 -16.00
N ALA A 105 -3.69 -30.45 -16.63
CA ALA A 105 -2.46 -29.94 -17.25
C ALA A 105 -2.72 -29.03 -18.46
N GLN A 106 -3.91 -29.13 -19.05
CA GLN A 106 -4.33 -28.32 -20.20
C GLN A 106 -5.06 -27.04 -19.79
N TRP A 107 -5.14 -26.74 -18.50
CA TRP A 107 -5.77 -25.51 -18.01
C TRP A 107 -5.02 -24.27 -18.51
N GLN A 108 -5.76 -23.34 -19.11
CA GLN A 108 -5.23 -22.07 -19.57
C GLN A 108 -6.10 -20.91 -19.05
N PRO A 109 -5.51 -19.79 -18.61
CA PRO A 109 -6.28 -18.66 -18.09
C PRO A 109 -7.10 -18.00 -19.20
N ILE A 110 -8.32 -17.53 -18.88
CA ILE A 110 -9.14 -16.79 -19.86
C ILE A 110 -8.64 -15.37 -20.12
N ILE A 111 -7.69 -14.89 -19.30
CA ILE A 111 -7.00 -13.63 -19.45
C ILE A 111 -5.51 -13.91 -19.70
N GLN A 112 -4.99 -13.47 -20.85
CA GLN A 112 -3.59 -13.62 -21.23
C GLN A 112 -3.08 -12.31 -21.84
N GLY A 113 -1.86 -11.91 -21.49
CA GLY A 113 -1.28 -10.65 -21.99
C GLY A 113 -2.11 -9.41 -21.64
N ARG A 114 -2.78 -9.41 -20.48
CA ARG A 114 -3.70 -8.34 -20.01
C ARG A 114 -4.92 -8.11 -20.92
N GLN A 115 -5.41 -9.16 -21.58
CA GLN A 115 -6.64 -9.15 -22.38
C GLN A 115 -7.40 -10.47 -22.22
N PHE A 116 -8.70 -10.48 -22.52
CA PHE A 116 -9.43 -11.74 -22.68
C PHE A 116 -8.96 -12.47 -23.95
N LEU A 117 -9.06 -13.80 -23.95
CA LEU A 117 -8.79 -14.63 -25.12
C LEU A 117 -9.68 -14.21 -26.31
N THR A 118 -9.11 -14.21 -27.50
CA THR A 118 -9.75 -13.70 -28.74
C THR A 118 -10.97 -14.50 -29.17
N TRP A 119 -11.02 -15.80 -28.87
CA TRP A 119 -12.17 -16.65 -29.15
C TRP A 119 -13.33 -16.40 -28.18
N LEU A 120 -13.03 -15.90 -26.97
CA LEU A 120 -14.03 -15.56 -25.96
C LEU A 120 -14.59 -14.16 -26.19
N VAL A 121 -13.69 -13.20 -26.40
CA VAL A 121 -14.02 -11.81 -26.72
C VAL A 121 -13.06 -11.34 -27.81
N LYS A 122 -13.61 -11.03 -28.99
CA LYS A 122 -12.79 -10.58 -30.12
C LYS A 122 -12.06 -9.28 -29.76
N VAL A 123 -10.90 -9.08 -30.39
CA VAL A 123 -10.19 -7.81 -30.29
C VAL A 123 -10.65 -6.94 -31.48
N PRO A 124 -11.03 -5.67 -31.24
CA PRO A 124 -11.39 -4.76 -32.33
C PRO A 124 -10.25 -4.62 -33.34
N THR A 125 -10.58 -4.45 -34.62
CA THR A 125 -9.55 -4.28 -35.67
C THR A 125 -8.76 -2.99 -35.48
N ASP A 126 -7.56 -2.92 -36.04
CA ASP A 126 -6.71 -1.73 -35.93
C ASP A 126 -7.39 -0.47 -36.50
N GLU A 127 -8.16 -0.62 -37.57
CA GLU A 127 -8.96 0.48 -38.14
C GLU A 127 -10.06 0.97 -37.18
N GLN A 128 -10.75 0.04 -36.50
CA GLN A 128 -11.74 0.40 -35.48
C GLN A 128 -11.09 1.10 -34.27
N GLN A 129 -9.91 0.63 -33.84
CA GLN A 129 -9.18 1.24 -32.74
C GLN A 129 -8.61 2.61 -33.09
N ALA A 130 -8.16 2.83 -34.34
CA ALA A 130 -7.70 4.12 -34.83
C ALA A 130 -8.83 5.15 -34.94
N LYS A 131 -10.02 4.71 -35.38
CA LYS A 131 -11.23 5.57 -35.47
C LYS A 131 -11.87 5.85 -34.11
N ALA A 132 -11.63 5.01 -33.12
CA ALA A 132 -12.15 5.17 -31.77
C ALA A 132 -11.47 6.35 -31.04
N ARG A 133 -12.09 6.79 -29.93
CA ARG A 133 -11.52 7.86 -29.10
C ARG A 133 -10.16 7.44 -28.53
N GLN A 134 -9.15 8.26 -28.79
CA GLN A 134 -7.78 8.06 -28.32
C GLN A 134 -7.63 8.53 -26.87
N ILE A 135 -7.98 7.67 -25.93
CA ILE A 135 -7.88 7.96 -24.50
C ILE A 135 -6.54 7.44 -23.95
N SER A 136 -5.81 8.29 -23.23
CA SER A 136 -4.54 7.92 -22.60
C SER A 136 -4.76 7.14 -21.30
N ALA A 137 -3.72 6.43 -20.85
CA ALA A 137 -3.75 5.77 -19.54
C ALA A 137 -3.99 6.77 -18.38
N GLN A 138 -3.47 8.00 -18.47
CA GLN A 138 -3.70 9.03 -17.45
C GLN A 138 -5.15 9.51 -17.44
N GLN A 139 -5.76 9.72 -18.61
CA GLN A 139 -7.17 10.08 -18.73
C GLN A 139 -8.09 8.98 -18.21
N ILE A 140 -7.77 7.70 -18.47
CA ILE A 140 -8.49 6.56 -17.88
C ILE A 140 -8.41 6.60 -16.34
N ASN A 141 -7.24 6.90 -15.77
CA ASN A 141 -7.08 6.98 -14.31
C ASN A 141 -7.98 8.05 -13.71
N ARG A 142 -7.96 9.26 -14.29
CA ARG A 142 -8.81 10.38 -13.87
C ARG A 142 -10.29 10.02 -13.99
N LEU A 143 -10.71 9.41 -15.09
CA LEU A 143 -12.10 9.03 -15.30
C LEU A 143 -12.58 7.97 -14.30
N GLU A 144 -11.75 6.97 -14.00
CA GLU A 144 -12.04 5.97 -12.97
C GLU A 144 -12.15 6.58 -11.57
N GLU A 145 -11.34 7.59 -11.27
CA GLU A 145 -11.45 8.34 -10.03
C GLU A 145 -12.75 9.16 -9.98
N MET A 146 -13.09 9.85 -11.07
CA MET A 146 -14.37 10.57 -11.17
C MET A 146 -15.56 9.64 -11.01
N TRP A 147 -15.50 8.41 -11.55
CA TRP A 147 -16.58 7.43 -11.40
C TRP A 147 -16.81 6.95 -9.97
N LYS A 148 -15.85 7.12 -9.05
CA LYS A 148 -16.07 6.82 -7.63
C LYS A 148 -17.04 7.79 -6.98
N GLU A 149 -17.09 9.04 -7.45
CA GLU A 149 -17.96 10.10 -6.91
C GLU A 149 -19.19 10.31 -7.78
N ASN A 150 -19.01 10.32 -9.09
CA ASN A 150 -20.06 10.47 -10.08
C ASN A 150 -20.01 9.33 -11.12
N PRO A 151 -20.78 8.24 -10.92
CA PRO A 151 -20.82 7.12 -11.84
C PRO A 151 -21.26 7.46 -13.26
N GLN A 152 -21.92 8.60 -13.47
CA GLN A 152 -22.40 9.05 -14.78
C GLN A 152 -21.41 9.98 -15.52
N ALA A 153 -20.25 10.30 -14.91
CA ALA A 153 -19.25 11.12 -15.57
C ALA A 153 -18.82 10.53 -16.92
N ALA A 154 -18.66 11.38 -17.92
CA ALA A 154 -18.22 11.00 -19.26
C ALA A 154 -16.78 11.48 -19.51
N VAL A 155 -16.15 11.04 -20.61
CA VAL A 155 -14.77 11.41 -20.91
C VAL A 155 -14.66 12.92 -21.19
N GLU A 156 -15.72 13.53 -21.69
CA GLU A 156 -15.88 14.96 -21.95
C GLU A 156 -15.81 15.79 -20.66
N ASP A 157 -16.16 15.20 -19.50
CA ASP A 157 -16.05 15.89 -18.21
C ASP A 157 -14.60 16.06 -17.74
N LEU A 158 -13.64 15.34 -18.34
CA LEU A 158 -12.20 15.51 -18.07
C LEU A 158 -11.65 16.84 -18.60
N GLU A 159 -12.34 17.47 -19.55
CA GLU A 159 -11.89 18.70 -20.22
C GLU A 159 -12.46 19.97 -19.54
N LYS A 160 -13.28 19.82 -18.50
CA LYS A 160 -13.86 20.97 -17.78
C LYS A 160 -12.78 21.70 -16.94
N PRO A 161 -12.54 23.00 -17.18
CA PRO A 161 -11.59 23.77 -16.39
C PRO A 161 -12.07 23.88 -14.95
N GLY A 162 -11.28 23.36 -14.00
CA GLY A 162 -11.61 23.26 -12.58
C GLY A 162 -11.53 21.84 -12.00
N ALA A 163 -11.32 20.81 -12.83
CA ALA A 163 -11.07 19.43 -12.36
C ALA A 163 -9.60 19.16 -11.96
N ASP A 164 -8.69 20.10 -12.26
CA ASP A 164 -7.27 19.98 -11.98
C ASP A 164 -6.91 20.80 -10.74
N ASN A 165 -6.76 20.12 -9.60
CA ASN A 165 -5.87 20.60 -8.54
C ASN A 165 -4.42 20.38 -9.01
N GLU A 166 -3.97 21.16 -9.99
CA GLU A 166 -2.58 21.13 -10.44
C GLU A 166 -1.68 21.60 -9.30
N VAL A 167 -1.03 20.63 -8.63
CA VAL A 167 -0.03 20.90 -7.61
C VAL A 167 1.30 21.26 -8.26
N ASN A 168 2.01 22.20 -7.63
CA ASN A 168 3.33 22.61 -8.08
C ASN A 168 4.33 21.42 -8.05
N PRO A 169 5.20 21.28 -9.07
CA PRO A 169 6.18 20.19 -9.10
C PRO A 169 7.26 20.37 -8.02
N VAL A 170 7.83 19.25 -7.57
CA VAL A 170 8.99 19.24 -6.67
C VAL A 170 10.21 19.80 -7.42
N LEU A 171 10.94 20.71 -6.77
CA LEU A 171 12.08 21.39 -7.35
C LEU A 171 13.39 20.87 -6.75
N LEU A 172 14.48 20.94 -7.53
CA LEU A 172 15.83 20.65 -7.03
C LEU A 172 16.35 21.76 -6.12
N ARG A 173 15.86 22.99 -6.31
CA ARG A 173 16.25 24.19 -5.57
C ARG A 173 15.01 25.01 -5.28
N TYR A 174 14.98 25.57 -4.08
CA TYR A 174 13.93 26.44 -3.58
C TYR A 174 14.57 27.79 -3.25
N GLU A 175 13.98 28.85 -3.78
CA GLU A 175 14.51 30.21 -3.56
C GLU A 175 14.31 30.64 -2.11
N HIS A 176 13.19 30.26 -1.49
CA HIS A 176 12.78 30.65 -0.14
C HIS A 176 12.05 29.49 0.55
N SER A 177 11.97 29.55 1.88
CA SER A 177 11.20 28.57 2.66
C SER A 177 9.71 28.51 2.27
N GLN A 178 9.11 29.64 1.89
CA GLN A 178 7.71 29.71 1.48
C GLN A 178 7.43 28.80 0.27
N GLN A 179 8.26 28.90 -0.78
CA GLN A 179 8.11 28.09 -1.99
C GLN A 179 8.21 26.59 -1.67
N TYR A 180 9.11 26.19 -0.75
CA TYR A 180 9.19 24.81 -0.27
C TYR A 180 7.88 24.36 0.37
N ARG A 181 7.28 25.20 1.24
CA ARG A 181 6.01 24.88 1.91
C ARG A 181 4.84 24.81 0.92
N ASP A 182 4.78 25.72 -0.04
CA ASP A 182 3.72 25.77 -1.05
C ASP A 182 3.74 24.55 -1.98
N VAL A 183 4.92 23.94 -2.18
CA VAL A 183 5.06 22.71 -2.95
C VAL A 183 4.73 21.48 -2.08
N PHE A 184 5.29 21.35 -0.88
CA PHE A 184 5.15 20.12 -0.09
C PHE A 184 3.84 20.01 0.70
N THR A 185 3.21 21.12 1.10
CA THR A 185 1.97 21.08 1.89
C THR A 185 0.83 20.41 1.11
N PRO A 186 0.53 20.81 -0.14
CA PRO A 186 -0.53 20.18 -0.92
C PRO A 186 -0.23 18.71 -1.22
N LEU A 187 1.04 18.34 -1.46
CA LEU A 187 1.43 16.95 -1.71
C LEU A 187 1.16 16.03 -0.51
N VAL A 188 1.47 16.49 0.70
CA VAL A 188 1.18 15.74 1.93
C VAL A 188 -0.33 15.64 2.18
N GLU A 189 -1.10 16.67 1.82
CA GLU A 189 -2.57 16.67 1.94
C GLU A 189 -3.21 15.70 0.95
N LEU A 190 -2.76 15.70 -0.31
CA LEU A 190 -3.23 14.73 -1.31
C LEU A 190 -2.95 13.29 -0.89
N GLU A 191 -1.76 13.00 -0.36
CA GLU A 191 -1.43 11.66 0.15
C GLU A 191 -2.29 11.30 1.38
N ALA A 192 -2.52 12.25 2.29
CA ALA A 192 -3.36 12.04 3.47
C ALA A 192 -4.81 11.74 3.09
N ASP A 193 -5.38 12.49 2.15
CA ASP A 193 -6.74 12.30 1.67
C ASP A 193 -6.87 10.99 0.89
N TYR A 194 -5.87 10.64 0.09
CA TYR A 194 -5.82 9.37 -0.63
C TYR A 194 -5.77 8.17 0.33
N ASP A 195 -4.86 8.19 1.32
CA ASP A 195 -4.74 7.15 2.34
C ASP A 195 -6.04 7.03 3.17
N LYS A 196 -6.66 8.16 3.53
CA LYS A 196 -7.95 8.19 4.21
C LYS A 196 -9.03 7.52 3.38
N LYS A 197 -9.17 7.90 2.10
CA LYS A 197 -10.18 7.33 1.18
C LYS A 197 -9.99 5.83 1.02
N ILE A 198 -8.75 5.36 0.88
CA ILE A 198 -8.45 3.92 0.83
C ILE A 198 -8.87 3.25 2.12
N LYS A 199 -8.38 3.70 3.28
CA LYS A 199 -8.66 3.05 4.57
C LYS A 199 -10.15 3.04 4.89
N GLU A 200 -10.88 4.13 4.66
CA GLU A 200 -12.32 4.22 4.93
C GLU A 200 -13.18 3.41 3.94
N SER A 201 -12.67 3.16 2.72
CA SER A 201 -13.33 2.26 1.75
C SER A 201 -13.21 0.78 2.13
N LEU A 202 -12.25 0.42 2.98
CA LEU A 202 -12.04 -0.94 3.43
C LEU A 202 -13.02 -1.27 4.57
N LYS A 203 -14.18 -1.79 4.18
CA LYS A 203 -15.20 -2.30 5.11
C LYS A 203 -15.38 -3.78 4.87
N LEU A 204 -15.29 -4.56 5.95
CA LEU A 204 -15.58 -5.98 5.92
C LEU A 204 -16.95 -6.18 6.56
N GLU A 205 -17.85 -6.81 5.82
CA GLU A 205 -19.20 -7.09 6.27
C GLU A 205 -19.37 -8.57 6.53
N ASN A 206 -20.34 -8.92 7.38
CA ASN A 206 -20.69 -10.30 7.70
C ASN A 206 -19.50 -11.14 8.21
N VAL A 207 -18.65 -10.57 9.07
CA VAL A 207 -17.45 -11.23 9.60
C VAL A 207 -17.77 -12.04 10.85
N SER A 208 -17.38 -13.32 10.86
CA SER A 208 -17.42 -14.15 12.07
C SER A 208 -16.22 -13.84 12.98
N VAL A 209 -16.48 -13.48 14.24
CA VAL A 209 -15.44 -13.16 15.23
C VAL A 209 -15.43 -14.21 16.34
N ARG A 210 -14.24 -14.73 16.63
CA ARG A 210 -13.96 -15.61 17.78
C ARG A 210 -13.38 -14.77 18.91
N TRP A 211 -14.05 -14.73 20.04
CA TRP A 211 -13.63 -13.93 21.20
C TRP A 211 -12.83 -14.76 22.19
N GLU A 212 -11.70 -14.22 22.64
CA GLU A 212 -10.88 -14.79 23.72
C GLU A 212 -10.51 -13.73 24.75
N THR A 213 -10.06 -14.18 25.92
CA THR A 213 -9.51 -13.31 26.96
C THR A 213 -8.00 -13.55 27.03
N ALA A 214 -7.21 -12.52 26.75
CA ALA A 214 -5.75 -12.57 26.83
C ALA A 214 -5.26 -12.62 28.29
N LEU A 215 -3.98 -12.95 28.48
CA LEU A 215 -3.34 -13.04 29.80
C LEU A 215 -3.39 -11.71 30.58
N ASN A 216 -3.45 -10.58 29.89
CA ASN A 216 -3.63 -9.25 30.46
C ASN A 216 -5.09 -8.91 30.84
N LYS A 217 -5.99 -9.91 30.81
CA LYS A 217 -7.44 -9.81 31.07
C LYS A 217 -8.23 -8.96 30.07
N ARG A 218 -7.63 -8.55 28.94
CA ARG A 218 -8.34 -7.87 27.86
C ARG A 218 -8.96 -8.86 26.90
N ARG A 219 -10.06 -8.46 26.25
CA ARG A 219 -10.70 -9.28 25.22
C ARG A 219 -10.02 -9.09 23.87
N VAL A 220 -9.83 -10.18 23.16
CA VAL A 220 -9.25 -10.23 21.82
C VAL A 220 -10.27 -10.82 20.86
N ALA A 221 -10.52 -10.12 19.76
CA ALA A 221 -11.32 -10.58 18.65
C ALA A 221 -10.41 -11.20 17.58
N TYR A 222 -10.62 -12.47 17.25
CA TYR A 222 -9.95 -13.16 16.16
C TYR A 222 -10.91 -13.32 14.97
N PHE A 223 -10.45 -12.93 13.80
CA PHE A 223 -11.23 -13.03 12.56
C PHE A 223 -10.32 -13.09 11.34
N ARG A 224 -10.88 -13.48 10.19
CA ARG A 224 -10.15 -13.54 8.92
C ARG A 224 -10.53 -12.37 8.04
N ILE A 225 -9.56 -11.88 7.31
CA ILE A 225 -9.75 -10.78 6.35
C ILE A 225 -9.44 -11.32 4.96
N PRO A 226 -10.45 -11.46 4.09
CA PRO A 226 -10.23 -11.88 2.72
C PRO A 226 -9.26 -10.93 2.02
N GLY A 227 -8.18 -11.47 1.46
CA GLY A 227 -7.19 -10.66 0.74
C GLY A 227 -6.26 -9.83 1.63
N ALA A 228 -6.13 -10.09 2.93
CA ALA A 228 -5.10 -9.44 3.77
C ALA A 228 -3.67 -9.64 3.25
N ASN A 229 -3.44 -10.70 2.47
CA ASN A 229 -2.19 -11.01 1.79
C ASN A 229 -2.18 -10.56 0.32
N GLU A 230 -3.29 -10.01 -0.20
CA GLU A 230 -3.46 -9.58 -1.59
C GLU A 230 -3.11 -8.09 -1.75
N GLY A 231 -1.80 -7.80 -1.77
CA GLY A 231 -1.26 -6.48 -2.15
C GLY A 231 -0.96 -5.52 -0.99
N PRO A 232 -0.22 -4.42 -1.26
CA PRO A 232 0.26 -3.49 -0.24
C PRO A 232 -0.85 -2.63 0.40
N GLU A 233 -1.95 -2.38 -0.31
CA GLU A 233 -3.05 -1.50 0.14
C GLU A 233 -3.89 -2.10 1.28
N LEU A 234 -3.99 -3.43 1.33
CA LEU A 234 -4.71 -4.20 2.37
C LEU A 234 -3.79 -4.66 3.51
N ARG A 235 -2.53 -4.22 3.52
CA ARG A 235 -1.55 -4.68 4.49
C ARG A 235 -1.85 -4.11 5.87
N ILE A 236 -2.19 -5.00 6.78
CA ILE A 236 -2.45 -4.69 8.19
C ILE A 236 -1.14 -4.76 8.94
N MET A 237 -0.91 -3.77 9.80
CA MET A 237 0.26 -3.68 10.64
C MET A 237 -0.11 -3.81 12.11
N HIS A 238 0.83 -4.31 12.91
CA HIS A 238 0.67 -4.28 14.35
C HIS A 238 0.52 -2.83 14.87
N GLY A 239 -0.51 -2.61 15.70
CA GLY A 239 -0.87 -1.31 16.25
C GLY A 239 -1.87 -0.50 15.41
N ASP A 240 -2.30 -1.00 14.24
CA ASP A 240 -3.41 -0.44 13.50
C ASP A 240 -4.69 -0.48 14.35
N GLU A 241 -5.56 0.52 14.21
CA GLU A 241 -6.84 0.57 14.93
C GLU A 241 -7.98 0.13 14.02
N LEU A 242 -8.78 -0.82 14.49
CA LEU A 242 -9.98 -1.29 13.81
C LEU A 242 -11.20 -1.04 14.70
N ILE A 243 -12.32 -0.77 14.05
CA ILE A 243 -13.63 -0.55 14.66
C ILE A 243 -14.47 -1.80 14.40
N ILE A 244 -15.05 -2.38 15.45
CA ILE A 244 -16.00 -3.48 15.34
C ILE A 244 -17.41 -2.93 15.60
N ARG A 245 -18.32 -3.17 14.66
CA ARG A 245 -19.74 -2.90 14.76
C ARG A 245 -20.53 -4.19 14.60
N GLN A 246 -21.70 -4.24 15.21
CA GLN A 246 -22.65 -5.33 15.00
C GLN A 246 -23.25 -5.23 13.58
N PHE A 247 -23.21 -6.33 12.82
CA PHE A 247 -23.87 -6.41 11.51
C PHE A 247 -25.39 -6.62 11.69
N ASN A 248 -26.21 -6.06 10.79
CA ASN A 248 -27.68 -6.17 10.80
C ASN A 248 -28.39 -5.66 12.07
N SER A 249 -27.76 -4.81 12.87
CA SER A 249 -28.42 -4.08 13.96
C SER A 249 -29.00 -2.76 13.43
N PRO A 250 -30.23 -2.36 13.82
CA PRO A 250 -30.90 -1.17 13.28
C PRO A 250 -30.12 0.15 13.44
N ASN A 251 -29.06 0.19 14.25
CA ASN A 251 -28.22 1.37 14.49
C ASN A 251 -26.71 1.16 14.26
N ASP A 252 -26.27 0.09 13.57
CA ASP A 252 -24.82 -0.17 13.35
C ASP A 252 -24.05 -0.14 14.70
N CYS A 253 -24.61 -0.82 15.72
CA CYS A 253 -24.21 -0.71 17.12
C CYS A 253 -22.69 -0.91 17.28
N LEU A 254 -22.02 0.13 17.79
CA LEU A 254 -20.58 0.12 18.02
C LEU A 254 -20.26 -0.83 19.18
N ILE A 255 -19.53 -1.90 18.90
CA ILE A 255 -19.01 -2.83 19.91
C ILE A 255 -17.77 -2.23 20.57
N GLY A 256 -16.89 -1.65 19.77
CA GLY A 256 -15.74 -0.92 20.28
C GLY A 256 -14.62 -0.73 19.27
N VAL A 257 -13.52 -0.17 19.77
CA VAL A 257 -12.27 0.05 19.04
C VAL A 257 -11.19 -0.83 19.64
N GLY A 258 -10.47 -1.54 18.78
CA GLY A 258 -9.33 -2.35 19.17
C GLY A 258 -8.06 -1.98 18.41
N HIS A 259 -6.95 -2.60 18.79
CA HIS A 259 -5.67 -2.47 18.11
C HIS A 259 -5.12 -3.84 17.72
N VAL A 260 -4.49 -3.89 16.54
CA VAL A 260 -4.02 -5.15 15.97
C VAL A 260 -2.80 -5.65 16.75
N VAL A 261 -2.94 -6.81 17.38
CA VAL A 261 -1.89 -7.49 18.15
C VAL A 261 -1.34 -8.72 17.41
N LYS A 262 -2.12 -9.31 16.50
CA LYS A 262 -1.68 -10.41 15.62
C LYS A 262 -2.06 -10.08 14.18
N VAL A 263 -1.10 -10.23 13.27
CA VAL A 263 -1.30 -10.13 11.82
C VAL A 263 -1.22 -11.53 11.20
N PRO A 264 -1.77 -11.74 10.00
CA PRO A 264 -1.65 -13.02 9.30
C PRO A 264 -0.18 -13.38 9.10
N ASP A 265 0.16 -14.65 9.34
CA ASP A 265 1.50 -15.20 9.22
C ASP A 265 1.46 -16.60 8.57
N ASN A 266 2.62 -17.26 8.49
CA ASN A 266 2.72 -18.59 7.88
C ASN A 266 1.96 -19.69 8.66
N PHE A 267 1.52 -19.42 9.89
CA PHE A 267 0.84 -20.38 10.75
C PHE A 267 -0.67 -20.14 10.82
N SER A 268 -1.13 -18.92 10.54
CA SER A 268 -2.52 -18.53 10.71
C SER A 268 -2.89 -17.30 9.87
N ASP A 269 -3.97 -17.40 9.11
CA ASP A 269 -4.58 -16.28 8.38
C ASP A 269 -5.46 -15.35 9.25
N GLU A 270 -5.52 -15.60 10.56
CA GLU A 270 -6.31 -14.79 11.49
C GLU A 270 -5.62 -13.50 11.92
N VAL A 271 -6.41 -12.42 11.96
CA VAL A 271 -6.07 -11.16 12.61
C VAL A 271 -6.57 -11.20 14.04
N GLY A 272 -5.72 -10.82 14.98
CA GLY A 272 -6.08 -10.65 16.39
C GLY A 272 -6.16 -9.18 16.75
N LEU A 273 -7.33 -8.75 17.24
CA LEU A 273 -7.61 -7.38 17.62
C LEU A 273 -7.88 -7.30 19.13
N GLU A 274 -6.98 -6.67 19.88
CA GLU A 274 -7.17 -6.44 21.31
C GLU A 274 -8.03 -5.19 21.54
N MET A 275 -9.17 -5.37 22.21
CA MET A 275 -10.14 -4.29 22.43
C MET A 275 -9.68 -3.33 23.54
N LYS A 276 -9.84 -2.03 23.32
CA LYS A 276 -9.53 -1.00 24.35
C LYS A 276 -10.58 -0.98 25.47
N GLN A 277 -11.84 -1.13 25.07
CA GLN A 277 -13.02 -1.25 25.93
C GLN A 277 -13.97 -2.20 25.24
N VAL A 278 -14.65 -3.04 26.01
CA VAL A 278 -15.61 -4.02 25.50
C VAL A 278 -16.94 -3.66 26.11
N ILE A 279 -17.91 -3.34 25.27
CA ILE A 279 -19.32 -3.31 25.65
C ILE A 279 -19.81 -4.76 25.56
N ASP A 280 -20.57 -5.20 26.58
CA ASP A 280 -21.00 -6.60 26.79
C ASP A 280 -21.20 -7.38 25.48
N THR A 281 -20.51 -8.52 25.38
CA THR A 281 -20.60 -9.36 24.18
C THR A 281 -21.96 -10.03 24.11
N PRO A 282 -22.71 -9.89 22.99
CA PRO A 282 -24.00 -10.57 22.83
C PRO A 282 -23.83 -12.10 22.96
N LEU A 283 -24.82 -12.75 23.58
CA LEU A 283 -24.86 -14.20 23.82
C LEU A 283 -25.12 -15.04 22.55
N GLU A 284 -25.37 -14.40 21.42
CA GLU A 284 -25.82 -15.03 20.17
C GLU A 284 -24.80 -14.86 19.03
N PRO A 285 -24.83 -15.72 17.99
CA PRO A 285 -23.93 -15.63 16.85
C PRO A 285 -24.24 -14.36 16.04
N VAL A 286 -23.56 -13.29 16.39
CA VAL A 286 -23.62 -12.00 15.72
C VAL A 286 -22.48 -11.94 14.73
N THR A 287 -22.78 -11.74 13.45
CA THR A 287 -21.75 -11.34 12.49
C THR A 287 -21.44 -9.86 12.68
N TYR A 288 -20.21 -9.47 12.34
CA TYR A 288 -19.70 -8.14 12.60
C TYR A 288 -19.30 -7.42 11.33
N LYS A 289 -19.35 -6.10 11.40
CA LYS A 289 -18.77 -5.20 10.42
C LYS A 289 -17.47 -4.64 10.98
N ILE A 290 -16.40 -4.71 10.21
CA ILE A 290 -15.06 -4.30 10.62
C ILE A 290 -14.60 -3.17 9.70
N GLU A 291 -14.26 -2.04 10.31
CA GLU A 291 -13.85 -0.82 9.60
C GLU A 291 -12.44 -0.42 10.04
N PHE A 292 -11.61 0.00 9.10
CA PHE A 292 -10.29 0.55 9.42
C PHE A 292 -10.43 1.98 9.95
N LYS A 293 -9.85 2.25 11.11
CA LYS A 293 -9.81 3.61 11.63
C LYS A 293 -8.59 4.34 11.09
N TRP A 294 -8.81 5.24 10.16
CA TRP A 294 -7.77 6.11 9.65
C TRP A 294 -7.19 7.02 10.74
N LYS A 295 -5.87 7.26 10.68
CA LYS A 295 -5.15 8.12 11.62
C LYS A 295 -4.38 9.19 10.86
N SER A 296 -4.75 10.46 11.07
CA SER A 296 -4.06 11.61 10.49
C SER A 296 -2.67 11.88 11.09
N THR A 297 -2.32 11.26 12.23
CA THR A 297 -1.14 11.62 13.03
C THR A 297 0.19 11.69 12.25
N PRO A 298 0.54 10.76 11.34
CA PRO A 298 1.77 10.88 10.55
C PRO A 298 1.76 12.13 9.65
N PHE A 299 0.65 12.38 8.95
CA PHE A 299 0.47 13.51 8.05
C PHE A 299 0.44 14.85 8.81
N ASP A 300 -0.23 14.90 9.96
CA ASP A 300 -0.25 16.09 10.83
C ASP A 300 1.16 16.46 11.31
N ARG A 301 1.98 15.45 11.62
CA ARG A 301 3.39 15.66 12.00
C ARG A 301 4.22 16.15 10.81
N MET A 302 4.00 15.62 9.62
CA MET A 302 4.66 16.09 8.40
C MET A 302 4.28 17.55 8.09
N ARG A 303 2.99 17.88 8.09
CA ARG A 303 2.51 19.26 7.89
C ARG A 303 3.06 20.22 8.93
N ARG A 304 3.08 19.81 10.20
CA ARG A 304 3.71 20.61 11.27
C ARG A 304 5.20 20.80 11.01
N ALA A 305 5.93 19.75 10.60
CA ALA A 305 7.35 19.84 10.28
C ALA A 305 7.62 20.78 9.09
N ILE A 306 6.77 20.76 8.07
CA ILE A 306 6.84 21.69 6.93
C ILE A 306 6.54 23.12 7.39
N SER A 307 5.51 23.32 8.23
CA SER A 307 5.08 24.65 8.67
C SER A 307 6.16 25.42 9.44
N VAL A 308 7.04 24.71 10.15
CA VAL A 308 8.13 25.30 10.95
C VAL A 308 9.39 25.59 10.12
N VAL A 309 9.43 25.19 8.84
CA VAL A 309 10.50 25.62 7.93
C VAL A 309 10.20 27.05 7.50
N THR A 310 10.73 28.02 8.25
CA THR A 310 10.64 29.44 7.93
C THR A 310 12.01 30.11 7.97
N ASP A 311 12.19 31.13 7.14
CA ASP A 311 13.45 31.90 7.07
C ASP A 311 13.75 32.63 8.40
N GLU A 312 12.71 32.93 9.19
CA GLU A 312 12.80 33.64 10.48
C GLU A 312 13.14 32.72 11.68
N GLN A 313 12.96 31.40 11.56
CA GLN A 313 13.20 30.46 12.67
C GLN A 313 14.64 29.92 12.69
N HIS A 314 15.60 30.82 12.95
CA HIS A 314 17.02 30.48 13.12
C HIS A 314 17.32 29.51 14.29
N GLY A 315 16.33 29.21 15.15
CA GLY A 315 16.51 28.34 16.33
C GLY A 315 16.34 26.84 16.08
N LEU A 316 15.68 26.42 14.99
CA LEU A 316 15.36 24.99 14.76
C LEU A 316 16.42 24.26 13.93
N LEU A 317 16.97 24.92 12.91
CA LEU A 317 18.01 24.36 12.05
C LEU A 317 19.19 25.34 11.95
N PRO A 318 20.44 24.86 12.06
CA PRO A 318 21.60 25.66 11.72
C PRO A 318 21.49 26.21 10.29
N PRO A 319 21.84 27.49 10.04
CA PRO A 319 21.72 28.11 8.71
C PRO A 319 22.35 27.29 7.58
N TYR A 320 23.50 26.66 7.85
CA TYR A 320 24.16 25.78 6.89
C TYR A 320 23.26 24.64 6.40
N ILE A 321 22.59 23.95 7.33
CA ILE A 321 21.73 22.82 7.00
C ILE A 321 20.48 23.32 6.28
N PHE A 322 19.89 24.41 6.77
CA PHE A 322 18.69 25.02 6.19
C PHE A 322 18.88 25.36 4.71
N TYR A 323 19.89 26.16 4.36
CA TYR A 323 20.13 26.57 2.97
C TYR A 323 20.58 25.41 2.08
N ARG A 324 21.35 24.45 2.61
CA ARG A 324 21.68 23.22 1.87
C ARG A 324 20.44 22.40 1.54
N LEU A 325 19.46 22.30 2.44
CA LEU A 325 18.19 21.58 2.21
C LEU A 325 17.32 22.28 1.16
N LEU A 326 17.38 23.61 1.07
CA LEU A 326 16.74 24.38 -0.01
C LEU A 326 17.49 24.27 -1.35
N GLY A 327 18.60 23.53 -1.42
CA GLY A 327 19.39 23.36 -2.64
C GLY A 327 20.27 24.56 -2.99
N GLN A 328 20.48 25.48 -2.05
CA GLN A 328 21.37 26.62 -2.25
C GLN A 328 22.84 26.20 -2.23
N GLU A 329 23.63 26.84 -3.08
CA GLU A 329 25.07 26.63 -3.14
C GLU A 329 25.75 27.40 -2.01
N LEU A 330 26.42 26.65 -1.13
CA LEU A 330 27.22 27.16 -0.03
C LEU A 330 28.62 26.59 -0.14
N ASP A 331 29.58 27.26 0.49
CA ASP A 331 30.91 26.69 0.65
C ASP A 331 30.90 25.47 1.56
N ASP A 332 31.94 24.65 1.42
CA ASP A 332 32.11 23.46 2.21
C ASP A 332 32.52 23.82 3.65
N MET A 333 31.69 23.46 4.62
CA MET A 333 32.00 23.68 6.04
C MET A 333 32.65 22.44 6.65
N VAL A 334 33.72 22.67 7.41
CA VAL A 334 34.42 21.64 8.19
C VAL A 334 34.24 21.94 9.68
N LEU A 335 33.69 20.98 10.41
CA LEU A 335 33.54 21.03 11.86
C LEU A 335 34.87 20.71 12.53
N LYS A 336 35.26 21.53 13.49
CA LYS A 336 36.40 21.25 14.37
C LYS A 336 35.97 20.28 15.45
N CYS A 337 36.57 19.09 15.45
CA CYS A 337 36.34 18.07 16.48
C CYS A 337 37.63 17.29 16.77
N ASN A 338 37.75 16.78 17.99
CA ASN A 338 38.84 15.89 18.37
C ASN A 338 38.53 14.49 17.82
N LEU A 339 39.18 14.11 16.73
CA LEU A 339 38.96 12.81 16.11
C LEU A 339 39.47 11.67 17.01
N PRO A 340 38.75 10.55 17.07
CA PRO A 340 39.16 9.40 17.86
C PRO A 340 40.39 8.72 17.25
N LYS A 341 41.22 8.10 18.09
CA LYS A 341 42.36 7.30 17.63
C LYS A 341 41.93 5.99 16.95
N ARG A 342 40.80 5.42 17.39
CA ARG A 342 40.19 4.20 16.81
C ARG A 342 38.74 4.50 16.45
N TYR A 343 38.38 4.25 15.19
CA TYR A 343 37.03 4.52 14.67
C TYR A 343 36.06 3.37 14.89
N SER A 344 36.54 2.15 15.10
CA SER A 344 35.71 1.02 15.49
C SER A 344 35.21 1.20 16.92
N ALA A 345 33.88 1.16 17.11
CA ALA A 345 33.27 1.26 18.43
C ALA A 345 33.39 -0.06 19.21
N PRO A 346 33.33 -0.03 20.56
CA PRO A 346 33.35 -1.23 21.39
C PRO A 346 32.24 -2.23 21.01
N ASP A 347 32.55 -3.52 21.12
CA ASP A 347 31.61 -4.64 20.91
C ASP A 347 30.87 -4.65 19.55
N LEU A 348 31.41 -3.92 18.58
CA LEU A 348 31.03 -3.97 17.18
C LEU A 348 32.17 -4.56 16.32
N PRO A 349 31.84 -5.11 15.13
CA PRO A 349 32.85 -5.58 14.19
C PRO A 349 33.85 -4.48 13.84
N GLU A 350 35.10 -4.87 13.59
CA GLU A 350 36.12 -3.97 13.07
C GLU A 350 35.68 -3.34 11.75
N LEU A 351 35.84 -2.02 11.66
CA LEU A 351 35.49 -1.27 10.46
C LEU A 351 36.55 -1.47 9.39
N ASN A 352 36.11 -1.69 8.16
CA ASN A 352 37.02 -1.69 7.02
C ASN A 352 37.39 -0.24 6.60
N HIS A 353 38.31 -0.11 5.65
CA HIS A 353 38.84 1.19 5.21
C HIS A 353 37.74 2.18 4.77
N SER A 354 36.75 1.73 3.98
CA SER A 354 35.69 2.62 3.49
C SER A 354 34.73 3.06 4.59
N GLN A 355 34.45 2.17 5.55
CA GLN A 355 33.66 2.50 6.73
C GLN A 355 34.39 3.49 7.64
N VAL A 356 35.69 3.27 7.91
CA VAL A 356 36.53 4.21 8.68
C VAL A 356 36.54 5.59 8.01
N PHE A 357 36.73 5.64 6.69
CA PHE A 357 36.67 6.89 5.93
C PHE A 357 35.31 7.59 6.06
N ALA A 358 34.20 6.82 6.00
CA ALA A 358 32.87 7.37 6.20
C ALA A 358 32.70 7.95 7.62
N VAL A 359 33.06 7.21 8.67
CA VAL A 359 32.97 7.71 10.06
C VAL A 359 33.78 8.99 10.24
N LYS A 360 35.05 9.00 9.78
CA LYS A 360 35.91 10.17 9.86
C LYS A 360 35.30 11.39 9.18
N THR A 361 34.81 11.22 7.94
CA THR A 361 34.21 12.30 7.16
C THR A 361 32.96 12.87 7.84
N VAL A 362 32.06 12.00 8.33
CA VAL A 362 30.81 12.45 8.99
C VAL A 362 31.09 13.24 10.27
N LEU A 363 32.08 12.86 11.06
CA LEU A 363 32.42 13.59 12.30
C LEU A 363 32.92 15.03 12.04
N GLN A 364 33.36 15.32 10.81
CA GLN A 364 33.92 16.62 10.43
C GLN A 364 32.99 17.44 9.54
N ARG A 365 31.79 16.96 9.21
CA ARG A 365 30.87 17.63 8.29
C ARG A 365 29.50 17.82 8.94
N PRO A 366 28.86 19.00 8.78
CA PRO A 366 27.53 19.28 9.35
C PRO A 366 26.40 18.48 8.69
N LEU A 367 26.59 18.07 7.44
CA LEU A 367 25.65 17.28 6.67
C LEU A 367 26.46 16.24 5.88
N SER A 368 25.98 14.99 5.85
CA SER A 368 26.65 13.90 5.14
C SER A 368 25.63 12.86 4.69
N LEU A 369 25.84 12.33 3.50
CA LEU A 369 25.06 11.23 2.93
C LEU A 369 25.97 10.02 2.79
N ILE A 370 25.59 8.91 3.42
CA ILE A 370 26.30 7.63 3.30
C ILE A 370 25.47 6.71 2.43
N GLN A 371 26.03 6.30 1.30
CA GLN A 371 25.46 5.29 0.43
C GLN A 371 26.18 3.95 0.65
N GLY A 372 25.42 2.86 0.69
CA GLY A 372 25.98 1.52 0.77
C GLY A 372 25.03 0.48 0.18
N PRO A 373 25.51 -0.43 -0.69
CA PRO A 373 24.75 -1.59 -1.13
C PRO A 373 24.25 -2.50 0.03
N PRO A 374 23.34 -3.46 -0.23
CA PRO A 374 22.99 -4.48 0.76
C PRO A 374 24.23 -5.21 1.28
N GLY A 375 24.28 -5.49 2.58
CA GLY A 375 25.40 -6.23 3.20
C GLY A 375 26.67 -5.42 3.50
N THR A 376 26.79 -4.16 3.09
CA THR A 376 28.04 -3.37 3.30
C THR A 376 28.24 -2.80 4.71
N GLY A 377 27.46 -3.26 5.69
CA GLY A 377 27.64 -2.88 7.08
C GLY A 377 27.15 -1.47 7.45
N LYS A 378 26.25 -0.85 6.67
CA LYS A 378 25.67 0.47 6.97
C LYS A 378 25.25 0.65 8.43
N THR A 379 24.54 -0.33 8.99
CA THR A 379 24.07 -0.30 10.39
C THR A 379 25.24 -0.26 11.39
N VAL A 380 26.33 -0.99 11.11
CA VAL A 380 27.54 -1.01 11.95
C VAL A 380 28.26 0.34 11.86
N THR A 381 28.39 0.90 10.66
CA THR A 381 28.95 2.24 10.43
C THR A 381 28.12 3.31 11.15
N SER A 382 26.80 3.28 11.02
CA SER A 382 25.89 4.22 11.69
C SER A 382 25.99 4.13 13.22
N ALA A 383 26.02 2.91 13.78
CA ALA A 383 26.19 2.74 15.22
C ALA A 383 27.54 3.28 15.71
N SER A 384 28.61 3.10 14.93
CA SER A 384 29.93 3.66 15.24
C SER A 384 29.95 5.19 15.18
N ILE A 385 29.25 5.80 14.21
CA ILE A 385 29.07 7.26 14.13
C ILE A 385 28.33 7.77 15.38
N VAL A 386 27.22 7.14 15.75
CA VAL A 386 26.43 7.53 16.93
C VAL A 386 27.27 7.43 18.20
N TYR A 387 28.05 6.35 18.34
CA TYR A 387 28.99 6.19 19.43
C TYR A 387 29.96 7.37 19.55
N HIS A 388 30.68 7.70 18.46
CA HIS A 388 31.65 8.79 18.49
C HIS A 388 31.01 10.17 18.65
N LEU A 389 29.85 10.43 18.05
CA LEU A 389 29.11 11.68 18.25
C LEU A 389 28.75 11.88 19.72
N ASN A 390 28.29 10.82 20.39
CA ASN A 390 28.00 10.88 21.82
C ASN A 390 29.26 11.09 22.66
N GLN A 391 30.35 10.39 22.35
CA GLN A 391 31.62 10.52 23.10
C GLN A 391 32.27 11.89 22.93
N ILE A 392 32.25 12.46 21.73
CA ILE A 392 32.89 13.75 21.43
C ILE A 392 32.09 14.91 22.03
N HIS A 393 30.76 14.89 21.88
CA HIS A 393 29.93 16.03 22.25
C HIS A 393 29.26 15.90 23.62
N GLN A 394 29.22 14.70 24.20
CA GLN A 394 28.54 14.40 25.48
C GLN A 394 27.09 14.89 25.49
N LYS A 395 26.41 14.80 24.34
CA LYS A 395 25.02 15.21 24.13
C LYS A 395 24.15 14.04 23.68
N LYS A 396 22.83 14.20 23.84
CA LYS A 396 21.84 13.26 23.33
C LYS A 396 21.90 13.25 21.80
N VAL A 397 21.98 12.06 21.21
CA VAL A 397 21.96 11.85 19.76
C VAL A 397 20.60 11.27 19.38
N LEU A 398 19.90 11.93 18.46
CA LEU A 398 18.64 11.43 17.92
C LEU A 398 18.92 10.53 16.71
N VAL A 399 18.41 9.29 16.76
CA VAL A 399 18.53 8.31 15.68
C VAL A 399 17.13 7.96 15.19
N VAL A 400 16.90 8.10 13.88
CA VAL A 400 15.59 7.87 13.25
C VAL A 400 15.73 6.97 12.02
N ALA A 401 14.69 6.18 11.75
CA ALA A 401 14.54 5.42 10.52
C ALA A 401 13.05 5.30 10.15
N PRO A 402 12.69 5.13 8.87
CA PRO A 402 11.30 5.12 8.44
C PRO A 402 10.53 3.85 8.85
N SER A 403 11.21 2.74 9.17
CA SER A 403 10.57 1.49 9.59
C SER A 403 10.98 1.08 11.01
N ASN A 404 10.03 0.51 11.77
CA ASN A 404 10.29 0.04 13.14
C ASN A 404 11.41 -1.01 13.18
N THR A 405 11.41 -1.95 12.25
CA THR A 405 12.47 -2.98 12.16
C THR A 405 13.85 -2.38 11.97
N ALA A 406 13.98 -1.32 11.16
CA ALA A 406 15.27 -0.64 10.97
C ALA A 406 15.71 0.11 12.25
N VAL A 407 14.78 0.74 12.97
CA VAL A 407 15.06 1.37 14.27
C VAL A 407 15.52 0.33 15.28
N ASP A 408 14.83 -0.81 15.37
CA ASP A 408 15.14 -1.87 16.33
C ASP A 408 16.54 -2.46 16.07
N GLN A 409 16.91 -2.69 14.80
CA GLN A 409 18.26 -3.13 14.41
C GLN A 409 19.35 -2.11 14.78
N LEU A 410 19.10 -0.81 14.56
CA LEU A 410 20.03 0.25 14.96
C LEU A 410 20.16 0.33 16.48
N CYS A 411 19.02 0.26 17.20
CA CYS A 411 18.95 0.30 18.64
C CYS A 411 19.78 -0.82 19.28
N GLU A 412 19.63 -2.05 18.79
CA GLU A 412 20.40 -3.20 19.26
C GLU A 412 21.91 -3.01 19.04
N LYS A 413 22.33 -2.51 17.88
CA LYS A 413 23.76 -2.27 17.59
C LYS A 413 24.34 -1.15 18.44
N ILE A 414 23.60 -0.08 18.67
CA ILE A 414 24.07 1.04 19.49
C ILE A 414 24.15 0.63 20.95
N ASP A 415 23.18 -0.12 21.47
CA ASP A 415 23.19 -0.60 22.86
C ASP A 415 24.40 -1.50 23.16
N ARG A 416 24.81 -2.36 22.19
CA ARG A 416 26.03 -3.17 22.32
C ARG A 416 27.29 -2.34 22.58
N THR A 417 27.35 -1.08 22.12
CA THR A 417 28.52 -0.20 22.37
C THR A 417 28.65 0.27 23.82
N GLY A 418 27.70 -0.10 24.70
CA GLY A 418 27.64 0.32 26.10
C GLY A 418 26.98 1.68 26.33
N LEU A 419 26.44 2.30 25.27
CA LEU A 419 25.68 3.54 25.39
C LEU A 419 24.32 3.34 26.07
N LYS A 420 23.86 4.37 26.78
CA LYS A 420 22.50 4.41 27.33
C LYS A 420 21.50 4.76 26.22
N VAL A 421 20.80 3.76 25.71
CA VAL A 421 19.84 3.90 24.61
C VAL A 421 18.40 3.88 25.12
N VAL A 422 17.55 4.73 24.55
CA VAL A 422 16.10 4.75 24.81
C VAL A 422 15.36 4.59 23.47
N ARG A 423 14.53 3.56 23.36
CA ARG A 423 13.68 3.28 22.20
C ARG A 423 12.29 3.85 22.42
N LEU A 424 12.03 5.02 21.85
CA LEU A 424 10.69 5.63 21.91
C LEU A 424 9.76 4.99 20.88
N CYS A 425 8.64 4.42 21.34
CA CYS A 425 7.62 3.80 20.49
C CYS A 425 6.29 4.56 20.55
N ALA A 426 5.42 4.38 19.56
CA ALA A 426 4.04 4.84 19.65
C ALA A 426 3.28 4.00 20.68
N ARG A 427 2.33 4.60 21.41
CA ARG A 427 1.51 3.90 22.42
C ARG A 427 0.82 2.64 21.90
N SER A 428 0.40 2.65 20.64
CA SER A 428 -0.24 1.48 19.99
C SER A 428 0.70 0.28 19.80
N ARG A 429 1.99 0.43 20.11
CA ARG A 429 3.01 -0.61 19.97
C ARG A 429 3.66 -1.00 21.31
N GLU A 430 3.24 -0.42 22.44
CA GLU A 430 3.81 -0.74 23.77
C GLU A 430 3.63 -2.21 24.14
N ALA A 431 2.53 -2.84 23.70
CA ALA A 431 2.23 -4.25 23.98
C ALA A 431 2.96 -5.24 23.04
N LEU A 432 3.72 -4.75 22.05
CA LEU A 432 4.37 -5.62 21.06
C LEU A 432 5.76 -6.05 21.56
N ALA A 433 6.01 -7.35 21.52
CA ALA A 433 7.34 -7.88 21.74
C ALA A 433 8.29 -7.48 20.59
N SER A 434 9.49 -7.05 20.94
CA SER A 434 10.58 -6.72 20.03
C SER A 434 11.91 -7.15 20.65
N PRO A 435 12.95 -7.46 19.86
CA PRO A 435 14.29 -7.79 20.39
C PRO A 435 14.86 -6.71 21.32
N VAL A 436 14.37 -5.47 21.21
CA VAL A 436 14.80 -4.32 22.02
C VAL A 436 13.75 -3.86 23.03
N SER A 437 12.76 -4.70 23.39
CA SER A 437 11.70 -4.33 24.35
C SER A 437 12.24 -3.84 25.70
N ARG A 438 13.38 -4.36 26.18
CA ARG A 438 14.03 -3.88 27.41
C ARG A 438 14.53 -2.43 27.36
N LEU A 439 14.63 -1.86 26.16
CA LEU A 439 15.08 -0.49 25.91
C LEU A 439 13.93 0.46 25.62
N MET A 440 12.69 -0.05 25.54
CA MET A 440 11.52 0.76 25.24
C MET A 440 11.15 1.66 26.40
N LEU A 441 10.73 2.90 26.08
CA LEU A 441 10.22 3.86 27.05
C LEU A 441 8.74 3.63 27.35
#